data_AF-R4U4N1-F1
#
_entry.id   AF-R4U4N1-F1
#
_cell.length_a   1.000
_cell.length_b   1.000
_cell.length_c   1.000
_cell.angle_alpha   90.00
_cell.angle_beta   90.00
_cell.angle_gamma   90.00
#
_symmetry.space_group_name_H-M   'P 1'
#
loop_
_entity.id
_entity.type
_entity.pdbx_description
1 polymer ?
#
loop_
_entity_poly.entity_id
_entity_poly.type
_entity_poly.pdbx_seq_one_letter_code
_entity_poly.pdbx_strand_id
1 'polypeptide(L)'
;MTTFYWLIAIVLIVFACLSLNMFPKFYAKTTKKLYLRGIILILIIIVQVSHFISYAMEKGFNNIISYFYLQVCTITSFALIILLIYPKKIFLECFGPLAITGPLFALAVPLNYYPSSFWYYEYYFGHGLITYGYLYVYWYGITNYKFDHRTVSRSVIILIIIYLCAELFNNYFGTEYILDTYWYMTCLFPEGWHMKEWSRPAISAVFFFVIGPVVILIGVLPLWFFKPIYDLQQNQFLHPTWSNVAWAKIKKRKKPSNKVLH
;
A
#
# COMPACT_ATOMS: atom_id res chain seq x y z
N MET A 1 21.40 14.27 5.86
CA MET A 1 21.56 13.16 4.90
C MET A 1 20.33 12.24 4.89
N THR A 2 19.84 11.75 6.04
CA THR A 2 18.65 10.89 6.15
C THR A 2 17.42 11.41 5.37
N THR A 3 17.05 12.67 5.58
CA THR A 3 15.89 13.29 4.91
C THR A 3 16.00 13.27 3.38
N PHE A 4 17.21 13.45 2.84
CA PHE A 4 17.41 13.47 1.39
C PHE A 4 17.18 12.08 0.76
N TYR A 5 17.72 11.03 1.38
CA TYR A 5 17.52 9.66 0.90
C TYR A 5 16.06 9.23 1.04
N TRP A 6 15.44 9.53 2.17
CA TRP A 6 14.01 9.34 2.39
C TRP A 6 13.16 10.00 1.28
N LEU A 7 13.43 11.26 0.93
CA LEU A 7 12.73 11.96 -0.16
C LEU A 7 12.94 11.28 -1.52
N ILE A 8 14.17 10.83 -1.82
CA ILE A 8 14.44 10.08 -3.05
C ILE A 8 13.59 8.80 -3.10
N ALA A 9 13.53 8.03 -2.02
CA ALA A 9 12.73 6.82 -1.96
C ALA A 9 11.25 7.09 -2.23
N ILE A 10 10.67 8.10 -1.58
CA ILE A 10 9.28 8.52 -1.81
C ILE A 10 9.07 8.88 -3.28
N VAL A 11 9.94 9.70 -3.84
CA VAL A 11 9.84 10.15 -5.24
C VAL A 11 9.84 8.93 -6.19
N LEU A 12 10.73 7.97 -5.98
CA LEU A 12 10.79 6.75 -6.78
C LEU A 12 9.52 5.90 -6.66
N ILE A 13 8.96 5.74 -5.46
CA ILE A 13 7.73 4.99 -5.22
C ILE A 13 6.53 5.67 -5.87
N VAL A 14 6.44 7.00 -5.75
CA VAL A 14 5.40 7.80 -6.42
C VAL A 14 5.51 7.63 -7.93
N PHE A 15 6.70 7.73 -8.51
CA PHE A 15 6.90 7.48 -9.94
C PHE A 15 6.54 6.04 -10.34
N ALA A 16 6.87 5.05 -9.52
CA ALA A 16 6.49 3.66 -9.76
C ALA A 16 4.95 3.52 -9.79
N CYS A 17 4.23 4.08 -8.83
CA CYS A 17 2.76 4.05 -8.82
C CYS A 17 2.16 4.86 -9.99
N LEU A 18 2.69 6.05 -10.28
CA LEU A 18 2.24 6.87 -11.41
C LEU A 18 2.51 6.21 -12.77
N SER A 19 3.53 5.36 -12.88
CA SER A 19 3.82 4.62 -14.11
C SER A 19 2.62 3.78 -14.56
N LEU A 20 1.83 3.24 -13.61
CA LEU A 20 0.59 2.53 -13.89
C LEU A 20 -0.43 3.40 -14.65
N ASN A 21 -0.41 4.72 -14.47
CA ASN A 21 -1.26 5.63 -15.24
C ASN A 21 -0.58 6.16 -16.49
N MET A 22 0.75 6.26 -16.52
CA MET A 22 1.52 6.77 -17.66
C MET A 22 1.57 5.78 -18.82
N PHE A 23 1.58 4.48 -18.54
CA PHE A 23 1.73 3.43 -19.55
C PHE A 23 0.54 2.45 -19.60
N PRO A 24 -0.71 2.94 -19.79
CA PRO A 24 -1.90 2.10 -19.68
C PRO A 24 -1.92 0.92 -20.65
N LYS A 25 -1.41 1.12 -21.86
CA LYS A 25 -1.32 0.06 -22.88
C LYS A 25 -0.29 -1.02 -22.53
N PHE A 26 0.78 -0.68 -21.82
CA PHE A 26 1.79 -1.66 -21.41
C PHE A 26 1.18 -2.60 -20.37
N TYR A 27 0.63 -2.04 -19.30
CA TYR A 27 0.03 -2.80 -18.21
C TYR A 27 -1.24 -3.56 -18.61
N ALA A 28 -2.05 -3.05 -19.54
CA ALA A 28 -3.17 -3.82 -20.08
C ALA A 28 -2.73 -5.07 -20.87
N LYS A 29 -1.55 -5.04 -21.49
CA LYS A 29 -0.96 -6.25 -22.08
C LYS A 29 -0.39 -7.17 -21.01
N THR A 30 0.15 -6.60 -19.93
CA THR A 30 0.72 -7.38 -18.84
C THR A 30 -0.35 -8.12 -18.06
N THR A 31 -1.58 -7.61 -17.96
CA THR A 31 -2.67 -8.26 -17.21
C THR A 31 -3.18 -9.54 -17.88
N LYS A 32 -3.10 -9.60 -19.21
CA LYS A 32 -3.38 -10.82 -19.99
C LYS A 32 -2.32 -11.89 -19.83
N LYS A 33 -1.14 -11.52 -19.32
CA LYS A 33 -0.03 -12.44 -19.07
C LYS A 33 0.19 -12.56 -17.56
N LEU A 34 0.79 -13.66 -17.11
CA LEU A 34 1.07 -13.83 -15.68
C LEU A 34 2.39 -13.19 -15.24
N TYR A 35 3.23 -12.73 -16.18
CA TYR A 35 4.61 -12.34 -15.85
C TYR A 35 4.70 -11.20 -14.84
N LEU A 36 3.97 -10.09 -15.01
CA LEU A 36 4.09 -8.96 -14.10
C LEU A 36 3.51 -9.30 -12.72
N ARG A 37 2.42 -10.07 -12.68
CA ARG A 37 1.89 -10.63 -11.42
C ARG A 37 2.94 -11.49 -10.73
N GLY A 38 3.62 -12.36 -11.48
CA GLY A 38 4.71 -13.19 -10.99
C GLY A 38 5.90 -12.39 -10.47
N ILE A 39 6.31 -11.32 -11.17
CA ILE A 39 7.39 -10.43 -10.73
C ILE A 39 7.01 -9.75 -9.41
N ILE A 40 5.83 -9.15 -9.31
CA ILE A 40 5.36 -8.50 -8.07
C ILE A 40 5.28 -9.53 -6.94
N LEU A 41 4.76 -10.73 -7.23
CA LEU A 41 4.64 -11.82 -6.26
C LEU A 41 6.02 -12.22 -5.70
N ILE A 42 6.99 -12.47 -6.57
CA ILE A 42 8.36 -12.84 -6.18
C ILE A 42 8.99 -11.73 -5.34
N LEU A 43 8.86 -10.47 -5.76
CA LEU A 43 9.44 -9.34 -5.04
C LEU A 43 8.82 -9.18 -3.64
N ILE A 44 7.51 -9.37 -3.48
CA ILE A 44 6.87 -9.34 -2.15
C ILE A 44 7.34 -10.51 -1.30
N ILE A 45 7.47 -11.71 -1.86
CA ILE A 45 7.98 -12.88 -1.13
C ILE A 45 9.41 -12.59 -0.63
N ILE A 46 10.27 -12.02 -1.46
CA ILE A 46 11.64 -11.63 -1.06
C ILE A 46 11.60 -10.65 0.12
N VAL A 47 10.74 -9.62 0.05
CA VAL A 47 10.57 -8.65 1.15
C VAL A 47 10.09 -9.34 2.43
N GLN A 48 9.10 -10.23 2.35
CA GLN A 48 8.58 -10.93 3.52
C GLN A 48 9.61 -11.89 4.14
N VAL A 49 10.36 -12.61 3.31
CA VAL A 49 11.45 -13.49 3.77
C VAL A 49 12.57 -12.67 4.41
N SER A 50 12.96 -11.56 3.79
CA SER A 50 13.95 -10.62 4.33
C SER A 50 13.54 -10.12 5.71
N HIS A 51 12.29 -9.67 5.81
CA HIS A 51 11.74 -9.14 7.05
C HIS A 51 11.74 -10.20 8.15
N PHE A 52 11.31 -11.42 7.81
CA PHE A 52 11.35 -12.57 8.71
C PHE A 52 12.78 -12.86 9.21
N ILE A 53 13.77 -12.92 8.32
CA ILE A 53 15.17 -13.16 8.69
C ILE A 53 15.67 -12.09 9.64
N SER A 54 15.38 -10.82 9.34
CA SER A 54 15.78 -9.67 10.17
C SER A 54 15.26 -9.79 11.59
N TYR A 55 13.97 -10.11 11.70
CA TYR A 55 13.29 -10.17 12.98
C TYR A 55 13.72 -11.42 13.78
N ALA A 56 13.96 -12.54 13.10
CA ALA A 56 14.54 -13.74 13.70
C ALA A 56 16.00 -13.54 14.15
N MET A 57 16.78 -12.71 13.46
CA MET A 57 18.12 -12.32 13.91
C MET A 57 18.07 -11.45 15.18
N GLU A 58 17.05 -10.60 15.32
CA GLU A 58 16.88 -9.74 16.49
C GLU A 58 16.30 -10.49 17.70
N LYS A 59 15.25 -11.29 17.50
CA LYS A 59 14.48 -11.95 18.59
C LYS A 59 14.84 -13.43 18.79
N GLY A 60 15.67 -13.99 17.91
CA GLY A 60 16.12 -15.38 17.91
C GLY A 60 15.23 -16.30 17.07
N PHE A 61 15.85 -17.22 16.32
CA PHE A 61 15.15 -18.21 15.49
C PHE A 61 14.28 -19.20 16.29
N ASN A 62 14.54 -19.39 17.58
CA ASN A 62 13.75 -20.30 18.42
C ASN A 62 12.54 -19.64 19.06
N ASN A 63 12.31 -18.34 18.82
CA ASN A 63 11.21 -17.60 19.40
C ASN A 63 10.04 -17.51 18.43
N ILE A 64 8.85 -17.96 18.85
CA ILE A 64 7.63 -17.91 18.01
C ILE A 64 7.27 -16.47 17.58
N ILE A 65 7.60 -15.48 18.43
CA ILE A 65 7.40 -14.06 18.13
C ILE A 65 8.12 -13.66 16.83
N SER A 66 9.27 -14.28 16.55
CA SER A 66 10.07 -14.03 15.35
C SER A 66 9.32 -14.33 14.03
N TYR A 67 8.26 -15.14 14.09
CA TYR A 67 7.52 -15.63 12.92
C TYR A 67 6.17 -14.93 12.71
N PHE A 68 5.64 -14.27 13.74
CA PHE A 68 4.29 -13.70 13.73
C PHE A 68 4.32 -12.19 13.88
N TYR A 69 4.70 -11.51 12.80
CA TYR A 69 4.75 -10.06 12.76
C TYR A 69 3.39 -9.49 12.34
N LEU A 70 2.55 -9.16 13.33
CA LEU A 70 1.16 -8.74 13.13
C LEU A 70 1.00 -7.25 12.78
N GLN A 71 1.95 -6.69 12.05
CA GLN A 71 1.80 -5.33 11.52
C GLN A 71 0.90 -5.30 10.29
N VAL A 72 0.20 -4.17 10.11
CA VAL A 72 -0.73 -3.95 8.99
C VAL A 72 -0.04 -4.20 7.65
N CYS A 73 1.18 -3.68 7.45
CA CYS A 73 1.93 -3.85 6.21
C CYS A 73 2.18 -5.34 5.89
N THR A 74 2.63 -6.13 6.87
CA THR A 74 2.86 -7.57 6.72
C THR A 74 1.58 -8.32 6.39
N ILE A 75 0.48 -8.04 7.10
CA ILE A 75 -0.82 -8.67 6.84
C ILE A 75 -1.31 -8.32 5.42
N THR A 76 -1.16 -7.06 5.00
CA THR A 76 -1.53 -6.63 3.65
C THR A 76 -0.61 -7.22 2.57
N SER A 77 0.67 -7.48 2.87
CA SER A 77 1.59 -8.20 1.97
C SER A 77 1.14 -9.63 1.74
N PHE A 78 0.79 -10.36 2.80
CA PHE A 78 0.27 -11.73 2.67
C PHE A 78 -1.06 -11.75 1.93
N ALA A 79 -1.97 -10.81 2.23
CA ALA A 79 -3.20 -10.67 1.48
C ALA A 79 -2.96 -10.35 0.00
N LEU A 80 -1.91 -9.57 -0.33
CA LEU A 80 -1.50 -9.29 -1.71
C LEU A 80 -0.92 -10.52 -2.41
N ILE A 81 -0.08 -11.32 -1.73
CA ILE A 81 0.42 -12.60 -2.24
C ILE A 81 -0.75 -13.48 -2.67
N ILE A 82 -1.75 -13.64 -1.78
CA ILE A 82 -2.95 -14.43 -2.06
C ILE A 82 -3.74 -13.80 -3.21
N LEU A 83 -3.92 -12.48 -3.22
CA LEU A 83 -4.63 -11.77 -4.29
C LEU A 83 -3.95 -11.92 -5.66
N LEU A 84 -2.62 -11.93 -5.70
CA LEU A 84 -1.84 -12.09 -6.93
C LEU A 84 -1.90 -13.53 -7.46
N ILE A 85 -2.15 -14.53 -6.61
CA ILE A 85 -2.37 -15.93 -7.01
C ILE A 85 -3.85 -16.14 -7.37
N TYR A 86 -4.75 -15.73 -6.48
CA TYR A 86 -6.20 -15.92 -6.53
C TYR A 86 -6.94 -14.57 -6.50
N PRO A 87 -7.10 -13.91 -7.66
CA PRO A 87 -7.62 -12.56 -7.74
C PRO A 87 -9.12 -12.52 -7.48
N LYS A 88 -9.51 -12.31 -6.23
CA LYS A 88 -10.90 -12.10 -5.83
C LYS A 88 -11.13 -10.68 -5.33
N LYS A 89 -12.26 -10.11 -5.71
CA LYS A 89 -12.66 -8.75 -5.29
C LYS A 89 -12.70 -8.57 -3.77
N ILE A 90 -13.00 -9.63 -3.02
CA ILE A 90 -13.06 -9.60 -1.56
C ILE A 90 -11.76 -9.12 -0.92
N PHE A 91 -10.60 -9.45 -1.51
CA PHE A 91 -9.30 -8.99 -0.99
C PHE A 91 -9.11 -7.48 -1.18
N LEU A 92 -9.62 -6.90 -2.28
CA LEU A 92 -9.60 -5.45 -2.46
C LEU A 92 -10.62 -4.75 -1.56
N GLU A 93 -11.80 -5.33 -1.40
CA GLU A 93 -12.85 -4.81 -0.51
C GLU A 93 -12.43 -4.82 0.96
N CYS A 94 -11.68 -5.83 1.40
CA CYS A 94 -11.19 -5.91 2.77
C CYS A 94 -9.89 -5.10 2.95
N PHE A 95 -8.86 -5.39 2.15
CA PHE A 95 -7.50 -4.91 2.42
C PHE A 95 -7.07 -3.71 1.56
N GLY A 96 -7.80 -3.35 0.51
CA GLY A 96 -7.40 -2.29 -0.41
C GLY A 96 -7.08 -0.96 0.28
N PRO A 97 -8.02 -0.39 1.08
CA PRO A 97 -7.75 0.81 1.86
C PRO A 97 -6.55 0.67 2.81
N LEU A 98 -6.40 -0.47 3.50
CA LEU A 98 -5.29 -0.70 4.43
C LEU A 98 -3.94 -0.81 3.73
N ALA A 99 -3.91 -1.44 2.56
CA ALA A 99 -2.72 -1.63 1.74
C ALA A 99 -2.26 -0.36 1.02
N ILE A 100 -3.12 0.66 0.96
CA ILE A 100 -2.74 2.01 0.54
C ILE A 100 -2.24 2.78 1.76
N THR A 101 -3.03 2.84 2.83
CA THR A 101 -2.74 3.72 3.96
C THR A 101 -1.58 3.24 4.84
N GLY A 102 -1.48 1.95 5.13
CA GLY A 102 -0.41 1.38 5.95
C GLY A 102 0.98 1.70 5.39
N PRO A 103 1.26 1.34 4.12
CA PRO A 103 2.50 1.73 3.47
C PRO A 103 2.71 3.24 3.39
N LEU A 104 1.66 4.05 3.15
CA LEU A 104 1.81 5.51 3.14
C LEU A 104 2.29 6.05 4.51
N PHE A 105 1.76 5.55 5.62
CA PHE A 105 2.23 5.94 6.94
C PHE A 105 3.67 5.48 7.21
N ALA A 106 4.02 4.25 6.83
CA ALA A 106 5.40 3.77 6.95
C ALA A 106 6.39 4.62 6.12
N LEU A 107 5.98 5.04 4.93
CA LEU A 107 6.78 5.90 4.05
C LEU A 107 6.84 7.35 4.54
N ALA A 108 5.87 7.83 5.32
CA ALA A 108 5.86 9.18 5.86
C ALA A 108 6.91 9.41 6.95
N VAL A 109 7.45 8.34 7.54
CA VAL A 109 8.44 8.42 8.61
C VAL A 109 9.86 8.31 8.05
N PRO A 110 10.73 9.31 8.28
CA PRO A 110 12.12 9.25 7.88
C PRO A 110 12.90 8.33 8.82
N LEU A 111 13.27 7.13 8.36
CA LEU A 111 14.15 6.22 9.10
C LEU A 111 15.62 6.43 8.73
N ASN A 112 16.52 6.17 9.68
CA ASN A 112 17.98 6.28 9.53
C ASN A 112 18.59 5.11 8.73
N TYR A 113 18.05 4.85 7.55
CA TYR A 113 18.62 3.90 6.58
C TYR A 113 19.38 4.64 5.48
N TYR A 114 20.56 4.11 5.14
CA TYR A 114 21.41 4.63 4.07
C TYR A 114 21.20 3.85 2.77
N PRO A 115 21.26 4.48 1.57
CA PRO A 115 21.10 3.79 0.29
C PRO A 115 22.11 2.68 0.00
N SER A 116 23.20 2.60 0.77
CA SER A 116 24.16 1.51 0.71
C SER A 116 23.70 0.26 1.47
N SER A 117 22.70 0.38 2.34
CA SER A 117 22.15 -0.70 3.14
C SER A 117 21.02 -1.40 2.41
N PHE A 118 21.01 -2.73 2.46
CA PHE A 118 19.89 -3.53 1.96
C PHE A 118 18.56 -3.18 2.67
N TRP A 119 18.60 -2.87 3.96
CA TRP A 119 17.43 -2.49 4.77
C TRP A 119 16.72 -1.24 4.27
N TYR A 120 17.46 -0.31 3.66
CA TYR A 120 16.88 0.86 3.00
C TYR A 120 15.91 0.44 1.88
N TYR A 121 16.35 -0.49 1.02
CA TYR A 121 15.52 -0.97 -0.08
C TYR A 121 14.39 -1.85 0.43
N GLU A 122 14.66 -2.81 1.32
CA GLU A 122 13.60 -3.64 1.89
C GLU A 122 12.47 -2.78 2.47
N TYR A 123 12.81 -1.80 3.29
CA TYR A 123 11.83 -0.94 3.93
C TYR A 123 11.06 -0.10 2.89
N TYR A 124 11.74 0.78 2.15
CA TYR A 124 11.04 1.71 1.27
C TYR A 124 10.41 1.02 0.06
N PHE A 125 11.17 0.18 -0.63
CA PHE A 125 10.67 -0.54 -1.81
C PHE A 125 9.60 -1.57 -1.42
N GLY A 126 9.75 -2.27 -0.30
CA GLY A 126 8.76 -3.22 0.19
C GLY A 126 7.40 -2.56 0.43
N HIS A 127 7.37 -1.44 1.14
CA HIS A 127 6.13 -0.68 1.35
C HIS A 127 5.55 -0.14 0.03
N GLY A 128 6.39 0.42 -0.84
CA GLY A 128 5.94 0.89 -2.16
C GLY A 128 5.35 -0.23 -3.03
N LEU A 129 5.91 -1.44 -2.95
CA LEU A 129 5.49 -2.59 -3.74
C LEU A 129 4.11 -3.12 -3.32
N ILE A 130 3.77 -3.05 -2.03
CA ILE A 130 2.43 -3.39 -1.52
C ILE A 130 1.39 -2.51 -2.21
N THR A 131 1.54 -1.17 -2.08
CA THR A 131 0.63 -0.20 -2.70
C THR A 131 0.57 -0.38 -4.20
N TYR A 132 1.74 -0.53 -4.85
CA TYR A 132 1.84 -0.75 -6.29
C TYR A 132 1.06 -2.00 -6.74
N GLY A 133 1.21 -3.13 -6.03
CA GLY A 133 0.53 -4.37 -6.38
C GLY A 133 -0.99 -4.27 -6.26
N TYR A 134 -1.49 -3.66 -5.18
CA TYR A 134 -2.92 -3.41 -5.01
C TYR A 134 -3.48 -2.47 -6.08
N LEU A 135 -2.78 -1.37 -6.38
CA LEU A 135 -3.19 -0.43 -7.43
C LEU A 135 -3.14 -1.07 -8.81
N TYR A 136 -2.15 -1.91 -9.10
CA TYR A 136 -2.08 -2.66 -10.36
C TYR A 136 -3.27 -3.60 -10.52
N VAL A 137 -3.59 -4.40 -9.50
CA VAL A 137 -4.74 -5.31 -9.51
C VAL A 137 -6.06 -4.55 -9.63
N TYR A 138 -6.17 -3.42 -8.94
CA TYR A 138 -7.35 -2.56 -8.96
C TYR A 138 -7.55 -1.85 -10.31
N TRP A 139 -6.58 -1.03 -10.73
CA TRP A 139 -6.71 -0.18 -11.91
C TRP A 139 -6.85 -0.96 -13.20
N TYR A 140 -6.31 -2.18 -13.26
CA TYR A 140 -6.42 -3.01 -14.45
C TYR A 140 -7.53 -4.07 -14.37
N GLY A 141 -8.44 -3.94 -13.40
CA GLY A 141 -9.69 -4.70 -13.37
C GLY A 141 -9.49 -6.21 -13.23
N ILE A 142 -8.38 -6.67 -12.63
CA ILE A 142 -8.05 -8.10 -12.58
C ILE A 142 -9.09 -8.89 -11.77
N THR A 143 -9.72 -8.25 -10.79
CA THR A 143 -10.75 -8.85 -9.91
C THR A 143 -12.19 -8.43 -10.26
N ASN A 144 -12.37 -7.54 -11.23
CA ASN A 144 -13.64 -6.84 -11.53
C ASN A 144 -14.26 -6.10 -10.34
N TYR A 145 -13.44 -5.78 -9.35
CA TYR A 145 -13.84 -4.95 -8.22
C TYR A 145 -14.20 -3.53 -8.70
N LYS A 146 -15.30 -3.01 -8.16
CA LYS A 146 -15.74 -1.63 -8.32
C LYS A 146 -15.94 -1.08 -6.91
N PHE A 147 -15.39 0.11 -6.66
CA PHE A 147 -15.52 0.75 -5.36
C PHE A 147 -17.00 0.96 -5.01
N ASP A 148 -17.38 0.53 -3.81
CA ASP A 148 -18.72 0.68 -3.24
C ASP A 148 -18.67 0.84 -1.70
N HIS A 149 -19.83 1.06 -1.07
CA HIS A 149 -19.93 1.18 0.39
C HIS A 149 -19.47 -0.08 1.13
N ARG A 150 -19.53 -1.26 0.50
CA ARG A 150 -19.12 -2.53 1.12
C ARG A 150 -17.63 -2.54 1.40
N THR A 151 -16.84 -1.90 0.54
CA THR A 151 -15.41 -1.67 0.75
C THR A 151 -15.15 -1.01 2.09
N VAL A 152 -15.84 0.11 2.38
CA VAL A 152 -15.68 0.82 3.65
C VAL A 152 -16.04 -0.11 4.81
N SER A 153 -17.21 -0.75 4.77
CA SER A 153 -17.64 -1.64 5.86
C SER A 153 -16.70 -2.84 6.08
N ARG A 154 -16.21 -3.47 5.00
CA ARG A 154 -15.35 -4.65 5.06
C ARG A 154 -13.95 -4.29 5.53
N SER A 155 -13.42 -3.14 5.09
CA SER A 155 -12.15 -2.64 5.59
C SER A 155 -12.21 -2.21 7.06
N VAL A 156 -13.33 -1.66 7.53
CA VAL A 156 -13.53 -1.40 8.97
C VAL A 156 -13.54 -2.71 9.76
N ILE A 157 -14.33 -3.69 9.31
CA ILE A 157 -14.40 -4.99 9.99
C ILE A 157 -13.03 -5.68 10.02
N ILE A 158 -12.29 -5.71 8.91
CA ILE A 158 -10.98 -6.35 8.88
C ILE A 158 -9.96 -5.59 9.73
N LEU A 159 -10.03 -4.26 9.79
CA LEU A 159 -9.17 -3.46 10.66
C LEU A 159 -9.42 -3.80 12.13
N ILE A 160 -10.69 -3.96 12.53
CA ILE A 160 -11.06 -4.38 13.88
C ILE A 160 -10.52 -5.78 14.17
N ILE A 161 -10.68 -6.74 13.25
CA ILE A 161 -10.17 -8.10 13.42
C ILE A 161 -8.64 -8.09 13.58
N ILE A 162 -7.93 -7.37 12.71
CA ILE A 162 -6.46 -7.25 12.78
C ILE A 162 -6.04 -6.68 14.13
N TYR A 163 -6.70 -5.61 14.59
CA TYR A 163 -6.41 -4.99 15.88
C TYR A 163 -6.61 -5.95 17.05
N LEU A 164 -7.76 -6.62 17.11
CA LEU A 164 -8.06 -7.56 18.20
C LEU A 164 -7.11 -8.75 18.21
N CYS A 165 -6.74 -9.28 17.04
CA CYS A 165 -5.76 -10.36 16.93
C CYS A 165 -4.37 -9.91 17.42
N ALA A 166 -3.93 -8.71 17.06
CA ALA A 166 -2.66 -8.18 17.52
C ALA A 166 -2.65 -7.90 19.02
N GLU A 167 -3.73 -7.34 19.58
CA GLU A 167 -3.84 -7.12 21.03
C GLU A 167 -3.85 -8.43 21.81
N LEU A 168 -4.54 -9.46 21.31
CA LEU A 168 -4.50 -10.79 21.91
C LEU A 168 -3.08 -11.36 21.90
N PHE A 169 -2.36 -11.22 20.79
CA PHE A 169 -0.97 -11.65 20.66
C PHE A 169 -0.04 -10.87 21.60
N ASN A 170 -0.21 -9.54 21.66
CA ASN A 170 0.51 -8.64 22.56
C ASN A 170 0.34 -9.04 24.03
N ASN A 171 -0.89 -9.38 24.44
CA ASN A 171 -1.17 -9.83 25.79
C ASN A 171 -0.53 -11.18 26.11
N TYR A 172 -0.52 -12.11 25.15
CA TYR A 172 0.03 -13.45 25.39
C TYR A 172 1.56 -13.49 25.38
N PHE A 173 2.19 -12.75 24.46
CA PHE A 173 3.63 -12.79 24.22
C PHE A 173 4.41 -11.59 24.75
N GLY A 174 3.74 -10.61 25.37
CA GLY A 174 4.39 -9.40 25.89
C GLY A 174 4.95 -8.49 24.79
N THR A 175 4.33 -8.48 23.61
CA THR A 175 4.72 -7.64 22.46
C THR A 175 3.88 -6.36 22.39
N GLU A 176 4.27 -5.44 21.50
CA GLU A 176 3.59 -4.17 21.27
C GLU A 176 3.29 -3.94 19.78
N TYR A 177 2.87 -5.00 19.07
CA TYR A 177 2.46 -4.90 17.67
C TYR A 177 1.30 -3.93 17.52
N ILE A 178 1.27 -3.21 16.39
CA ILE A 178 0.34 -2.10 16.10
C ILE A 178 0.54 -0.87 17.01
N LEU A 179 0.85 -1.04 18.30
CA LEU A 179 1.27 0.02 19.22
C LEU A 179 2.54 0.74 18.77
N ASP A 180 3.54 -0.02 18.30
CA ASP A 180 4.74 0.54 17.66
C ASP A 180 4.41 1.36 16.41
N THR A 181 3.41 0.93 15.62
CA THR A 181 2.93 1.68 14.46
C THR A 181 2.32 3.03 14.89
N TYR A 182 1.66 3.09 16.06
CA TYR A 182 1.17 4.35 16.63
C TYR A 182 2.30 5.22 17.14
N TRP A 183 3.36 4.66 17.72
CA TRP A 183 4.56 5.42 18.07
C TRP A 183 5.13 6.15 16.84
N TYR A 184 5.21 5.47 15.70
CA TYR A 184 5.61 6.09 14.44
C TYR A 184 4.66 7.19 13.96
N MET A 185 3.35 7.05 14.20
CA MET A 185 2.39 8.12 13.93
C MET A 185 2.54 9.29 14.92
N THR A 186 2.89 9.05 16.19
CA THR A 186 3.18 10.14 17.14
C THR A 186 4.43 10.92 16.74
N CYS A 187 5.39 10.32 16.04
CA CYS A 187 6.52 11.04 15.46
C CYS A 187 6.09 12.04 14.35
N LEU A 188 4.89 11.92 13.79
CA LEU A 188 4.31 12.91 12.87
C LEU A 188 3.70 14.12 13.62
N PHE A 189 3.52 14.03 14.93
CA PHE A 189 2.94 15.06 15.79
C PHE A 189 3.93 15.43 16.92
N PRO A 190 4.87 16.36 16.66
CA PRO A 190 6.05 16.61 17.52
C PRO A 190 5.75 17.05 18.97
N GLU A 191 4.53 17.49 19.30
CA GLU A 191 4.16 17.97 20.64
C GLU A 191 3.16 17.04 21.38
N GLY A 192 2.73 15.93 20.77
CA GLY A 192 1.34 15.54 20.93
C GLY A 192 0.99 14.65 22.11
N TRP A 193 1.23 13.35 21.96
CA TRP A 193 0.21 12.43 22.46
C TRP A 193 0.60 11.54 23.62
N HIS A 194 1.88 11.47 24.04
CA HIS A 194 2.32 10.66 25.19
C HIS A 194 1.63 9.27 25.27
N MET A 195 1.25 8.68 24.12
CA MET A 195 0.28 7.57 24.11
C MET A 195 0.82 6.32 24.80
N LYS A 196 2.14 6.23 24.94
CA LYS A 196 2.82 5.19 25.70
C LYS A 196 2.41 5.17 27.17
N GLU A 197 2.02 6.31 27.72
CA GLU A 197 1.57 6.45 29.11
C GLU A 197 0.06 6.18 29.25
N TRP A 198 -0.67 6.07 28.15
CA TRP A 198 -2.12 5.88 28.19
C TRP A 198 -2.45 4.43 28.53
N SER A 199 -3.57 4.24 29.23
CA SER A 199 -4.12 2.91 29.44
C SER A 199 -4.48 2.27 28.09
N ARG A 200 -4.27 0.95 27.96
CA ARG A 200 -4.63 0.21 26.74
C ARG A 200 -6.07 0.44 26.26
N PRO A 201 -7.10 0.51 27.14
CA PRO A 201 -8.46 0.87 26.72
C PRO A 201 -8.57 2.25 26.06
N ALA A 202 -7.84 3.26 26.58
CA ALA A 202 -7.83 4.60 25.99
C ALA A 202 -7.17 4.59 24.60
N ILE A 203 -6.05 3.88 24.45
CA ILE A 203 -5.39 3.70 23.14
C ILE A 203 -6.34 2.99 22.16
N SER A 204 -7.02 1.93 22.61
CA SER A 204 -8.01 1.20 21.81
C SER A 204 -9.15 2.10 21.34
N ALA A 205 -9.69 2.93 22.25
CA ALA A 205 -10.76 3.86 21.92
C ALA A 205 -10.32 4.88 20.88
N VAL A 206 -9.15 5.51 21.06
CA VAL A 206 -8.62 6.46 20.07
C VAL A 206 -8.33 5.78 18.74
N PHE A 207 -7.87 4.53 18.76
CA PHE A 207 -7.72 3.77 17.54
C PHE A 207 -9.05 3.58 16.81
N PHE A 208 -10.08 3.07 17.47
CA PHE A 208 -11.34 2.77 16.80
C PHE A 208 -12.14 3.99 16.38
N PHE A 209 -12.07 5.08 17.15
CA PHE A 209 -12.92 6.26 16.92
C PHE A 209 -12.22 7.41 16.21
N VAL A 210 -10.88 7.43 16.16
CA VAL A 210 -10.12 8.52 15.54
C VAL A 210 -9.20 7.98 14.44
N ILE A 211 -8.21 7.17 14.81
CA ILE A 211 -7.14 6.76 13.88
C ILE A 211 -7.70 5.83 12.80
N GLY A 212 -8.48 4.81 13.17
CA GLY A 212 -9.07 3.83 12.27
C GLY A 212 -9.95 4.46 11.18
N PRO A 213 -10.91 5.33 11.53
CA PRO A 213 -11.69 6.08 10.54
C PRO A 213 -10.82 6.90 9.59
N VAL A 214 -9.77 7.57 10.09
CA VAL A 214 -8.81 8.32 9.26
C VAL A 214 -8.03 7.37 8.33
N VAL A 215 -7.57 6.23 8.83
CA VAL A 215 -6.86 5.19 8.06
C VAL A 215 -7.72 4.72 6.89
N ILE A 216 -8.99 4.40 7.16
CA ILE A 216 -9.94 3.95 6.14
C ILE A 216 -10.23 5.07 5.14
N LEU A 217 -10.47 6.30 5.62
CA LEU A 217 -10.76 7.44 4.75
C LEU A 217 -9.61 7.69 3.77
N ILE A 218 -8.37 7.81 4.27
CA ILE A 218 -7.18 8.03 3.43
C ILE A 218 -7.04 6.92 2.38
N GLY A 219 -7.28 5.66 2.75
CA GLY A 219 -7.12 4.52 1.85
C GLY A 219 -8.22 4.43 0.79
N VAL A 220 -9.42 4.89 1.13
CA VAL A 220 -10.59 4.92 0.25
C VAL A 220 -10.46 6.03 -0.80
N LEU A 221 -9.88 7.19 -0.47
CA LEU A 221 -9.82 8.33 -1.39
C LEU A 221 -9.17 7.98 -2.75
N PRO A 222 -7.99 7.32 -2.81
CA PRO A 222 -7.42 6.93 -4.10
C PRO A 222 -8.28 5.92 -4.87
N LEU A 223 -8.93 4.99 -4.16
CA LEU A 223 -9.83 4.03 -4.81
C LEU A 223 -11.06 4.73 -5.39
N TRP A 224 -11.60 5.73 -4.69
CA TRP A 224 -12.77 6.47 -5.13
C TRP A 224 -12.47 7.44 -6.29
N PHE A 225 -11.38 8.21 -6.19
CA PHE A 225 -11.01 9.19 -7.21
C PHE A 225 -10.41 8.55 -8.47
N PHE A 226 -9.58 7.51 -8.33
CA PHE A 226 -8.93 6.85 -9.46
C PHE A 226 -9.66 5.56 -9.83
N LYS A 227 -10.76 5.70 -10.57
CA LYS A 227 -11.56 4.56 -11.07
C LYS A 227 -10.71 3.57 -11.90
N PRO A 228 -11.11 2.29 -12.01
CA PRO A 228 -10.40 1.31 -12.85
C PRO A 228 -10.23 1.81 -14.28
N ILE A 229 -9.02 1.67 -14.82
CA ILE A 229 -8.63 2.10 -16.16
C ILE A 229 -9.11 1.08 -17.21
N TYR A 230 -9.11 -0.20 -16.87
CA TYR A 230 -9.52 -1.30 -17.74
C TYR A 230 -10.55 -2.20 -17.08
N ASP A 231 -11.48 -2.69 -17.88
CA ASP A 231 -12.31 -3.87 -17.59
C ASP A 231 -11.69 -5.07 -18.33
N LEU A 232 -11.11 -6.00 -17.58
CA LEU A 232 -10.43 -7.14 -18.16
C LEU A 232 -11.41 -8.19 -18.70
N GLN A 233 -12.59 -8.33 -18.10
CA GLN A 233 -13.62 -9.26 -18.57
C GLN A 233 -14.20 -8.83 -19.91
N GLN A 234 -14.49 -7.54 -20.06
CA GLN A 234 -15.00 -6.97 -21.30
C GLN A 234 -13.87 -6.58 -22.27
N ASN A 235 -12.61 -6.75 -21.87
CA ASN A 235 -11.42 -6.35 -22.63
C ASN A 235 -11.53 -4.88 -23.12
N GLN A 236 -12.03 -4.01 -22.25
CA GLN A 236 -12.39 -2.63 -22.60
C GLN A 236 -11.56 -1.63 -21.80
N PHE A 237 -11.08 -0.60 -22.50
CA PHE A 237 -10.52 0.61 -21.88
C PHE A 237 -11.66 1.51 -21.43
N LEU A 238 -11.73 1.82 -20.13
CA LEU A 238 -12.90 2.47 -19.54
C LEU A 238 -12.86 4.00 -19.67
N HIS A 239 -11.70 4.62 -19.45
CA HIS A 239 -11.56 6.08 -19.52
C HIS A 239 -10.10 6.48 -19.78
N PRO A 240 -9.86 7.64 -20.44
CA PRO A 240 -8.52 8.15 -20.64
C PRO A 240 -7.88 8.52 -19.30
N THR A 241 -6.66 8.02 -19.06
CA THR A 241 -5.84 8.44 -17.93
C THR A 241 -5.43 9.91 -18.06
N TRP A 242 -5.07 10.54 -16.93
CA TRP A 242 -4.58 11.93 -16.91
C TRP A 242 -3.37 12.14 -17.83
N SER A 243 -2.49 11.13 -17.94
CA SER A 243 -1.33 11.16 -18.83
C SER A 243 -1.76 11.16 -20.30
N ASN A 244 -2.76 10.37 -20.69
CA ASN A 244 -3.32 10.38 -22.03
C ASN A 244 -3.89 11.76 -22.39
N VAL A 245 -4.59 12.40 -21.44
CA VAL A 245 -5.13 13.76 -21.61
C VAL A 245 -4.01 14.79 -21.78
N ALA A 246 -2.96 14.71 -20.94
CA ALA A 246 -1.81 15.62 -21.01
C ALA A 246 -1.06 15.48 -22.35
N TRP A 247 -0.76 14.26 -22.78
CA TRP A 247 -0.10 13.99 -24.06
C TRP A 247 -0.94 14.44 -25.26
N ALA A 248 -2.27 14.28 -25.20
CA ALA A 248 -3.17 14.78 -26.23
C ALA A 248 -3.11 16.31 -26.35
N LYS A 249 -3.07 17.04 -25.24
CA LYS A 249 -2.92 18.50 -25.23
C LYS A 249 -1.57 18.95 -25.81
N ILE A 250 -0.47 18.28 -25.45
CA ILE A 250 0.87 18.57 -25.98
C ILE A 250 0.92 18.34 -27.49
N LYS A 251 0.36 17.23 -27.99
CA LYS A 251 0.32 16.93 -29.43
C LYS A 251 -0.51 17.95 -30.21
N LYS A 252 -1.65 18.40 -29.66
CA LYS A 252 -2.48 19.45 -30.29
C LYS A 252 -1.73 20.77 -30.43
N ARG A 253 -0.93 21.18 -29.43
CA ARG A 253 -0.09 22.39 -29.51
C ARG A 253 1.03 22.31 -30.54
N LYS A 254 1.53 21.10 -30.84
CA LYS A 254 2.60 20.88 -31.82
C LYS A 254 2.12 20.77 -33.27
N LYS A 255 0.82 20.63 -33.54
CA LYS A 255 0.31 20.70 -34.91
C LYS A 255 0.30 22.17 -35.33
N PRO A 256 1.14 22.60 -36.30
CA PRO A 256 1.00 23.95 -36.84
C PRO A 256 -0.42 24.11 -37.38
N SER A 257 -1.02 25.24 -37.08
CA SER A 257 -2.23 25.68 -37.74
C SER A 257 -1.90 25.84 -39.21
N ASN A 258 -2.09 24.78 -40.01
CA ASN A 258 -2.25 24.92 -41.45
C ASN A 258 -3.56 25.69 -41.66
N LYS A 259 -3.50 27.01 -41.45
CA LYS A 259 -4.42 27.95 -42.06
C LYS A 259 -4.12 27.83 -43.55
N VAL A 260 -4.96 27.06 -44.22
CA VAL A 260 -5.10 27.11 -45.67
C VAL A 260 -5.52 28.56 -45.96
N LEU A 261 -4.56 29.35 -46.46
CA LEU A 261 -4.87 30.60 -47.13
C LEU A 261 -5.52 30.20 -48.46
N HIS A 262 -6.84 30.41 -48.55
CA HIS A 262 -7.57 30.48 -49.82
C HIS A 262 -7.67 31.95 -50.21
#